data_AF-A0A397SJ35-F1
#
_entry.id   AF-A0A397SJ35-F1
#
_cell.length_a   1.000
_cell.length_b   1.000
_cell.length_c   1.000
_cell.angle_alpha   90.00
_cell.angle_beta   90.00
_cell.angle_gamma   90.00
#
_symmetry.space_group_name_H-M   'P 1'
#
loop_
_entity.id
_entity.type
_entity.pdbx_description
1 polymer ?
#
loop_
_entity_poly.entity_id
_entity_poly.type
_entity_poly.pdbx_seq_one_letter_code
_entity_poly.pdbx_strand_id
1 'polypeptide(L)'
;MESQTLYNKLLRDIGNLYNIEADDYDVKIQVGENSKIKNFKAHSVILRARSTYFRSAFFSNWAKKEGDYFIFKKPKLSAIAFQIILKYIYTGTIELDENNVKNNIIEILIAADEMNLCELVEHLIINLKNYWIKKDSVKQFNQIYQCNGVFSKLEDYYCNDINMYQEPELLIDSNIFRGLNHGVLQRILLLILILQIGYLMSIMK
;
A
#
# COMPACT_ATOMS: atom_id res chain seq x y z
N MET A 1 -21.24 10.85 -25.28
CA MET A 1 -21.34 11.71 -24.08
C MET A 1 -22.38 11.18 -23.09
N GLU A 2 -23.58 10.77 -23.53
CA GLU A 2 -24.60 10.16 -22.66
C GLU A 2 -24.14 8.87 -21.97
N SER A 3 -23.42 7.99 -22.68
CA SER A 3 -22.92 6.72 -22.11
C SER A 3 -21.96 6.92 -20.92
N GLN A 4 -21.10 7.95 -20.97
CA GLN A 4 -20.16 8.24 -19.89
C GLN A 4 -20.89 8.74 -18.63
N THR A 5 -21.92 9.56 -18.81
CA THR A 5 -22.74 10.05 -17.68
C THR A 5 -23.49 8.90 -17.01
N LEU A 6 -24.06 7.98 -17.79
CA LEU A 6 -24.75 6.78 -17.27
C LEU A 6 -23.77 5.85 -16.53
N TYR A 7 -22.58 5.61 -17.08
CA TYR A 7 -21.55 4.80 -16.44
C TYR A 7 -21.07 5.42 -15.11
N ASN A 8 -20.79 6.73 -15.10
CA ASN A 8 -20.38 7.44 -13.88
C ASN A 8 -21.48 7.42 -12.82
N LYS A 9 -22.76 7.47 -13.21
CA LYS A 9 -23.89 7.34 -12.30
C LYS A 9 -23.94 5.94 -11.67
N LEU A 10 -23.83 4.88 -12.49
CA LEU A 10 -23.75 3.50 -12.00
C LEU A 10 -22.60 3.31 -11.00
N LEU A 11 -21.39 3.76 -11.33
CA LEU A 11 -20.22 3.65 -10.45
C LEU A 11 -20.44 4.36 -9.11
N ARG A 12 -21.02 5.56 -9.15
CA ARG A 12 -21.36 6.31 -7.93
C ARG A 12 -22.43 5.60 -7.10
N ASP A 13 -23.44 5.02 -7.73
CA ASP A 13 -24.51 4.32 -7.02
C ASP A 13 -23.97 3.05 -6.34
N ILE A 14 -23.07 2.30 -6.99
CA ILE A 14 -22.33 1.19 -6.35
C ILE A 14 -21.40 1.71 -5.24
N GLY A 15 -20.68 2.80 -5.50
CA GLY A 15 -19.80 3.43 -4.52
C GLY A 15 -20.54 3.88 -3.25
N ASN A 16 -21.79 4.31 -3.38
CA ASN A 16 -22.65 4.71 -2.26
C ASN A 16 -23.04 3.54 -1.34
N LEU A 17 -22.86 2.28 -1.78
CA LEU A 17 -22.99 1.11 -0.90
C LEU A 17 -21.87 1.05 0.15
N TYR A 18 -20.79 1.84 -0.01
CA TYR A 18 -19.87 2.13 1.08
C TYR A 18 -20.56 3.04 2.09
N ASN A 19 -21.39 2.44 2.94
CA ASN A 19 -21.99 3.10 4.08
C ASN A 19 -21.71 2.30 5.35
N ILE A 20 -21.06 2.94 6.33
CA ILE A 20 -20.71 2.32 7.61
C ILE A 20 -21.98 1.93 8.40
N GLU A 21 -23.11 2.58 8.10
CA GLU A 21 -24.41 2.34 8.73
C GLU A 21 -25.35 1.45 7.91
N ALA A 22 -24.86 0.81 6.84
CA ALA A 22 -25.65 -0.11 6.03
C ALA A 22 -26.31 -1.21 6.89
N ASP A 23 -27.54 -1.57 6.55
CA ASP A 23 -28.35 -2.62 7.17
C ASP A 23 -28.45 -3.88 6.29
N ASP A 24 -28.05 -3.80 5.01
CA ASP A 24 -28.04 -4.87 4.00
C ASP A 24 -26.70 -5.64 3.88
N TYR A 25 -25.75 -5.37 4.79
CA TYR A 25 -24.46 -6.06 4.82
C TYR A 25 -24.61 -7.55 5.17
N ASP A 26 -23.79 -8.39 4.54
CA ASP A 26 -23.70 -9.84 4.79
C ASP A 26 -22.29 -10.28 5.26
N VAL A 27 -21.36 -9.33 5.42
CA VAL A 27 -20.00 -9.58 5.92
C VAL A 27 -19.68 -8.70 7.11
N LYS A 28 -19.13 -9.31 8.17
CA LYS A 28 -18.49 -8.64 9.32
C LYS A 28 -16.99 -8.92 9.27
N ILE A 29 -16.18 -7.86 9.18
CA ILE A 29 -14.73 -7.94 9.08
C ILE A 29 -14.10 -7.39 10.36
N GLN A 30 -13.31 -8.20 11.04
CA GLN A 30 -12.59 -7.83 12.26
C GLN A 30 -11.13 -7.55 11.90
N VAL A 31 -10.70 -6.30 12.04
CA VAL A 31 -9.35 -5.85 11.68
C VAL A 31 -8.58 -5.39 12.91
N GLY A 32 -7.31 -5.76 13.00
CA GLY A 32 -6.45 -5.48 14.14
C GLY A 32 -6.40 -6.62 15.17
N GLU A 33 -5.59 -6.43 16.21
CA GLU A 33 -5.35 -7.41 17.27
C GLU A 33 -5.65 -6.84 18.66
N ASN A 34 -5.96 -7.73 19.60
CA ASN A 34 -6.15 -7.44 21.03
C ASN A 34 -7.18 -6.31 21.27
N SER A 35 -6.80 -5.28 22.02
CA SER A 35 -7.66 -4.13 22.35
C SER A 35 -7.88 -3.15 21.19
N LYS A 36 -7.24 -3.36 20.03
CA LYS A 36 -7.32 -2.46 18.85
C LYS A 36 -8.14 -3.06 17.70
N ILE A 37 -8.99 -4.04 17.98
CA ILE A 37 -9.88 -4.62 16.98
C ILE A 37 -10.97 -3.61 16.59
N LYS A 38 -11.09 -3.32 15.30
CA LYS A 38 -12.21 -2.57 14.72
C LYS A 38 -13.05 -3.49 13.85
N ASN A 39 -14.37 -3.38 13.98
CA ASN A 39 -15.33 -4.11 13.17
C ASN A 39 -15.77 -3.26 11.97
N PHE A 40 -15.83 -3.89 10.80
CA PHE A 40 -16.33 -3.31 9.57
C PHE A 40 -17.49 -4.15 9.05
N LYS A 41 -18.44 -3.50 8.39
CA LYS A 41 -19.54 -4.13 7.66
C LYS A 41 -19.29 -3.99 6.17
N ALA A 42 -19.61 -5.02 5.39
CA ALA A 42 -19.42 -5.01 3.95
C ALA A 42 -20.35 -6.01 3.23
N HIS A 43 -20.36 -5.91 1.90
CA HIS A 43 -21.12 -6.76 1.00
C HIS A 43 -20.20 -7.78 0.33
N SER A 44 -20.49 -9.06 0.49
CA SER A 44 -19.68 -10.15 -0.05
C SER A 44 -19.63 -10.08 -1.57
N VAL A 45 -20.74 -9.73 -2.23
CA VAL A 45 -20.81 -9.61 -3.69
C VAL A 45 -19.82 -8.57 -4.24
N ILE A 46 -19.70 -7.41 -3.59
CA ILE A 46 -18.76 -6.36 -3.99
C ILE A 46 -17.32 -6.82 -3.76
N LEU A 47 -17.01 -7.35 -2.57
CA LEU A 47 -15.67 -7.85 -2.24
C LEU A 47 -15.20 -8.93 -3.22
N ARG A 48 -16.06 -9.91 -3.55
CA ARG A 48 -15.75 -11.03 -4.46
C ARG A 48 -15.67 -10.61 -5.93
N ALA A 49 -16.33 -9.53 -6.30
CA ALA A 49 -16.23 -8.96 -7.64
C ALA A 49 -14.92 -8.22 -7.84
N ARG A 50 -14.42 -7.56 -6.79
CA ARG A 50 -13.24 -6.69 -6.84
C ARG A 50 -11.93 -7.39 -6.47
N SER A 51 -11.99 -8.56 -5.85
CA SER A 51 -10.80 -9.27 -5.36
C SER A 51 -10.98 -10.78 -5.39
N THR A 52 -10.03 -11.46 -6.03
CA THR A 52 -9.95 -12.94 -6.03
C THR A 52 -9.62 -13.49 -4.65
N TYR A 53 -8.90 -12.72 -3.82
CA TYR A 53 -8.63 -13.06 -2.42
C TYR A 53 -9.94 -13.17 -1.64
N PHE A 54 -10.81 -12.17 -1.69
CA PHE A 54 -12.11 -12.24 -1.02
C PHE A 54 -13.05 -13.26 -1.65
N ARG A 55 -12.97 -13.48 -2.97
CA ARG A 55 -13.66 -14.58 -3.65
C ARG A 55 -13.30 -15.93 -3.05
N SER A 56 -12.02 -16.22 -2.88
CA SER A 56 -11.55 -17.43 -2.23
C SER A 56 -11.92 -17.47 -0.75
N ALA A 57 -11.80 -16.34 -0.05
CA ALA A 57 -12.06 -16.27 1.39
C ALA A 57 -13.51 -16.62 1.77
N PHE A 58 -14.48 -16.22 0.95
CA PHE A 58 -15.90 -16.48 1.18
C PHE A 58 -16.43 -17.75 0.49
N PHE A 59 -15.66 -18.33 -0.43
CA PHE A 59 -15.97 -19.65 -1.01
C PHE A 59 -15.42 -20.81 -0.16
N SER A 60 -14.30 -20.58 0.53
CA SER A 60 -13.61 -21.57 1.36
C SER A 60 -13.86 -21.33 2.86
N ASN A 61 -13.24 -22.16 3.71
CA ASN A 61 -13.37 -22.09 5.16
C ASN A 61 -12.51 -20.98 5.81
N TRP A 62 -12.00 -20.01 5.05
CA TRP A 62 -11.20 -18.91 5.59
C TRP A 62 -12.07 -17.92 6.38
N ALA A 63 -13.19 -17.51 5.81
CA ALA A 63 -14.23 -16.79 6.55
C ALA A 63 -15.14 -17.79 7.26
N LYS A 64 -15.45 -17.55 8.52
CA LYS A 64 -16.44 -18.36 9.25
C LYS A 64 -17.83 -17.91 8.84
N LYS A 65 -18.74 -18.85 8.60
CA LYS A 65 -20.16 -18.54 8.38
C LYS A 65 -20.92 -18.64 9.71
N GLU A 66 -21.64 -17.59 10.08
CA GLU A 66 -22.49 -17.52 11.28
C GLU A 66 -23.89 -17.04 10.89
N GLY A 67 -24.83 -17.98 10.76
CA GLY A 67 -26.14 -17.71 10.15
C GLY A 67 -25.98 -17.19 8.73
N ASP A 68 -26.55 -16.02 8.45
CA ASP A 68 -26.50 -15.37 7.15
C ASP A 68 -25.23 -14.52 6.93
N TYR A 69 -24.37 -14.40 7.94
CA TYR A 69 -23.19 -13.54 7.87
C TYR A 69 -21.89 -14.32 7.66
N PHE A 70 -20.99 -13.75 6.86
CA PHE A 70 -19.57 -14.10 6.85
C PHE A 70 -18.82 -13.31 7.92
N ILE A 71 -18.01 -13.99 8.73
CA ILE A 71 -17.11 -13.41 9.71
C ILE A 71 -15.68 -13.59 9.20
N PHE A 72 -15.04 -12.50 8.82
CA PHE A 72 -13.67 -12.49 8.30
C PHE A 72 -12.75 -11.77 9.29
N LYS A 73 -11.53 -12.29 9.52
CA LYS A 73 -10.57 -11.72 10.47
C LYS A 73 -9.27 -11.35 9.77
N LYS A 74 -8.78 -10.13 10.02
CA LYS A 74 -7.51 -9.60 9.50
C LYS A 74 -6.69 -8.97 10.63
N PRO A 75 -6.00 -9.77 11.46
CA PRO A 75 -5.41 -9.31 12.71
C PRO A 75 -4.19 -8.39 12.52
N LYS A 76 -3.37 -8.60 11.49
CA LYS A 76 -2.12 -7.84 11.23
C LYS A 76 -2.29 -6.64 10.31
N LEU A 77 -3.43 -5.96 10.38
CA LEU A 77 -3.70 -4.78 9.55
C LEU A 77 -4.32 -3.70 10.42
N SER A 78 -3.87 -2.46 10.28
CA SER A 78 -4.47 -1.32 10.96
C SER A 78 -5.85 -1.04 10.41
N ALA A 79 -6.73 -0.61 11.31
CA ALA A 79 -8.08 -0.19 10.95
C ALA A 79 -8.10 0.95 9.93
N ILE A 80 -7.11 1.85 9.97
CA ILE A 80 -7.01 2.98 9.05
C ILE A 80 -6.66 2.49 7.65
N ALA A 81 -5.63 1.65 7.51
CA ALA A 81 -5.25 1.09 6.22
C ALA A 81 -6.39 0.27 5.62
N PHE A 82 -7.05 -0.58 6.43
CA PHE A 82 -8.19 -1.36 5.94
C PHE A 82 -9.37 -0.48 5.52
N GLN A 83 -9.68 0.60 6.26
CA GLN A 83 -10.75 1.51 5.89
C GLN A 83 -10.51 2.16 4.53
N ILE A 84 -9.26 2.55 4.23
CA ILE A 84 -8.88 3.12 2.93
C ILE A 84 -9.04 2.08 1.81
N ILE A 85 -8.55 0.85 2.03
CA ILE A 85 -8.68 -0.24 1.05
C ILE A 85 -10.15 -0.59 0.82
N LEU A 86 -10.95 -0.67 1.88
CA LEU A 86 -12.37 -0.96 1.78
C LEU A 86 -13.09 0.14 0.99
N LYS A 87 -12.82 1.43 1.26
CA LYS A 87 -13.37 2.53 0.45
C LYS A 87 -12.98 2.37 -1.02
N TYR A 88 -11.71 2.12 -1.32
CA TYR A 88 -11.23 1.88 -2.68
C TYR A 88 -11.97 0.72 -3.38
N ILE A 89 -12.24 -0.38 -2.69
CA ILE A 89 -12.97 -1.52 -3.26
C ILE A 89 -14.34 -1.09 -3.80
N TYR A 90 -15.03 -0.20 -3.10
CA TYR A 90 -16.36 0.29 -3.50
C TYR A 90 -16.30 1.42 -4.53
N THR A 91 -15.38 2.36 -4.38
CA THR A 91 -15.37 3.60 -5.17
C THR A 91 -14.41 3.58 -6.35
N GLY A 92 -13.43 2.68 -6.34
CA GLY A 92 -12.30 2.67 -7.27
C GLY A 92 -11.34 3.86 -7.11
N THR A 93 -11.46 4.65 -6.03
CA THR A 93 -10.71 5.89 -5.82
C THR A 93 -9.88 5.85 -4.55
N ILE A 94 -8.74 6.55 -4.56
CA ILE A 94 -7.88 6.77 -3.40
C ILE A 94 -7.33 8.21 -3.44
N GLU A 95 -7.43 8.92 -2.33
CA GLU A 95 -6.94 10.30 -2.21
C GLU A 95 -5.55 10.30 -1.61
N LEU A 96 -4.52 10.21 -2.46
CA LEU A 96 -3.12 10.09 -2.01
C LEU A 96 -2.62 11.28 -1.20
N ASP A 97 -3.26 12.44 -1.34
CA ASP A 97 -2.88 13.63 -0.59
C ASP A 97 -3.37 13.67 0.85
N GLU A 98 -4.31 12.79 1.21
CA GLU A 98 -4.83 12.67 2.56
C GLU A 98 -3.74 12.18 3.52
N ASN A 99 -3.60 12.84 4.67
CA ASN A 99 -2.58 12.50 5.67
C ASN A 99 -2.65 11.04 6.11
N ASN A 100 -3.86 10.48 6.22
CA ASN A 100 -4.05 9.08 6.56
C ASN A 100 -3.46 8.15 5.50
N VAL A 101 -3.66 8.44 4.20
CA VAL A 101 -3.07 7.64 3.12
C VAL A 101 -1.55 7.77 3.14
N LYS A 102 -1.03 9.01 3.22
CA LYS A 102 0.42 9.28 3.27
C LYS A 102 1.13 8.54 4.39
N ASN A 103 0.54 8.55 5.58
CA ASN A 103 1.15 7.96 6.77
C ASN A 103 1.06 6.42 6.80
N ASN A 104 0.15 5.82 6.03
CA ASN A 104 -0.09 4.38 6.02
C ASN A 104 0.19 3.73 4.66
N ILE A 105 0.82 4.44 3.71
CA ILE A 105 0.92 4.01 2.30
C ILE A 105 1.63 2.67 2.11
N ILE A 106 2.65 2.37 2.92
CA ILE A 106 3.35 1.08 2.87
C ILE A 106 2.43 -0.05 3.34
N GLU A 107 1.74 0.14 4.46
CA GLU A 107 0.80 -0.84 4.99
C GLU A 107 -0.36 -1.09 4.01
N ILE A 108 -0.88 -0.01 3.40
CA ILE A 108 -1.90 -0.10 2.34
C ILE A 108 -1.37 -0.89 1.15
N LEU A 109 -0.14 -0.64 0.72
CA LEU A 109 0.48 -1.34 -0.41
C LEU A 109 0.63 -2.84 -0.14
N ILE A 110 1.17 -3.23 1.03
CA ILE A 110 1.28 -4.65 1.45
C ILE A 110 -0.09 -5.33 1.48
N ALA A 111 -1.08 -4.68 2.10
CA ALA A 111 -2.41 -5.25 2.22
C ALA A 111 -3.13 -5.33 0.87
N ALA A 112 -2.93 -4.36 -0.02
CA ALA A 112 -3.48 -4.39 -1.37
C ALA A 112 -2.91 -5.55 -2.21
N ASP A 113 -1.60 -5.80 -2.09
CA ASP A 113 -0.94 -6.95 -2.71
C ASP A 113 -1.49 -8.28 -2.17
N GLU A 114 -1.54 -8.44 -0.84
CA GLU A 114 -2.10 -9.64 -0.20
C GLU A 114 -3.57 -9.88 -0.61
N MET A 115 -4.36 -8.81 -0.77
CA MET A 115 -5.76 -8.88 -1.18
C MET A 115 -5.94 -9.00 -2.70
N ASN A 116 -4.87 -9.17 -3.48
CA ASN A 116 -4.88 -9.25 -4.94
C ASN A 116 -5.60 -8.06 -5.61
N LEU A 117 -5.32 -6.84 -5.15
CA LEU A 117 -5.83 -5.59 -5.75
C LEU A 117 -4.78 -4.97 -6.68
N CYS A 118 -4.47 -5.67 -7.78
CA CYS A 118 -3.35 -5.35 -8.66
C CYS A 118 -3.37 -3.90 -9.18
N GLU A 119 -4.54 -3.38 -9.56
CA GLU A 119 -4.66 -2.02 -10.09
C GLU A 119 -4.35 -0.96 -9.02
N LEU A 120 -4.70 -1.23 -7.76
CA LEU A 120 -4.33 -0.36 -6.63
C LEU A 120 -2.82 -0.41 -6.38
N VAL A 121 -2.24 -1.61 -6.37
CA VAL A 121 -0.79 -1.81 -6.18
C VAL A 121 0.00 -1.04 -7.24
N GLU A 122 -0.37 -1.18 -8.51
CA GLU A 122 0.26 -0.45 -9.62
C GLU A 122 0.12 1.06 -9.46
N HIS A 123 -1.09 1.54 -9.14
CA HIS A 123 -1.34 2.96 -8.93
C HIS A 123 -0.50 3.53 -7.78
N LEU A 124 -0.42 2.82 -6.66
CA LEU A 124 0.38 3.23 -5.51
C LEU A 124 1.87 3.26 -5.87
N ILE A 125 2.40 2.21 -6.50
CA ILE A 125 3.81 2.15 -6.92
C ILE A 125 4.19 3.33 -7.81
N ILE A 126 3.37 3.66 -8.82
CA ILE A 126 3.64 4.79 -9.72
C ILE A 126 3.67 6.12 -8.95
N ASN A 127 2.70 6.35 -8.07
CA ASN A 127 2.63 7.59 -7.33
C ASN A 127 3.69 7.69 -6.23
N LEU A 128 4.11 6.57 -5.64
CA LEU A 128 5.19 6.53 -4.67
C LEU A 128 6.51 7.03 -5.27
N LYS A 129 6.81 6.63 -6.51
CA LYS A 129 7.97 7.16 -7.24
C LYS A 129 7.93 8.69 -7.32
N ASN A 130 6.78 9.26 -7.68
CA ASN A 130 6.63 10.72 -7.81
C ASN A 130 6.62 11.47 -6.48
N TYR A 131 6.03 10.87 -5.43
CA TYR A 131 5.84 11.50 -4.13
C TYR A 131 7.12 11.50 -3.29
N TRP A 132 7.90 10.43 -3.33
CA TRP A 132 9.10 10.28 -2.47
C TRP A 132 10.38 10.88 -3.05
N ILE A 133 10.42 11.21 -4.35
CA ILE A 133 11.45 12.11 -4.91
C ILE A 133 11.51 13.45 -4.13
N LYS A 134 10.44 13.82 -3.40
CA LYS A 134 10.33 15.11 -2.70
C LYS A 134 10.49 15.07 -1.17
N LYS A 135 10.62 13.91 -0.49
CA LYS A 135 10.64 13.85 0.99
C LYS A 135 11.32 12.60 1.56
N ASP A 136 12.34 12.80 2.43
CA ASP A 136 13.00 11.84 3.35
C ASP A 136 13.01 10.37 2.90
N SER A 137 13.50 10.13 1.68
CA SER A 137 13.46 8.87 0.92
C SER A 137 14.03 7.64 1.64
N VAL A 138 14.89 7.87 2.62
CA VAL A 138 15.57 6.84 3.41
C VAL A 138 14.60 6.06 4.29
N LYS A 139 13.66 6.77 4.94
CA LYS A 139 12.70 6.16 5.85
C LYS A 139 11.74 5.22 5.12
N GLN A 140 11.23 5.62 3.96
CA GLN A 140 10.27 4.82 3.22
C GLN A 140 10.94 3.67 2.48
N PHE A 141 12.17 3.87 1.99
CA PHE A 141 12.97 2.77 1.44
C PHE A 141 13.18 1.64 2.45
N ASN A 142 13.52 1.96 3.71
CA ASN A 142 13.65 0.94 4.76
C ASN A 142 12.34 0.19 5.02
N GLN A 143 11.20 0.89 5.02
CA GLN A 143 9.90 0.25 5.22
C GLN A 143 9.56 -0.72 4.07
N ILE A 144 9.86 -0.37 2.81
CA ILE A 144 9.70 -1.29 1.68
C ILE A 144 10.63 -2.47 1.83
N TYR A 145 11.89 -2.22 2.19
CA TYR A 145 12.88 -3.27 2.31
C TYR A 145 12.53 -4.29 3.39
N GLN A 146 11.95 -3.84 4.50
CA GLN A 146 11.41 -4.70 5.55
C GLN A 146 10.24 -5.59 5.08
N CYS A 147 9.68 -5.33 3.89
CA CYS A 147 8.69 -6.20 3.26
C CYS A 147 9.32 -7.43 2.57
N ASN A 148 10.63 -7.68 2.71
CA ASN A 148 11.32 -8.91 2.27
C ASN A 148 11.09 -9.29 0.79
N GLY A 149 11.24 -8.35 -0.15
CA GLY A 149 11.18 -8.66 -1.58
C GLY A 149 9.77 -8.71 -2.18
N VAL A 150 8.71 -8.49 -1.39
CA VAL A 150 7.32 -8.39 -1.87
C VAL A 150 7.20 -7.33 -2.96
N PHE A 151 7.99 -6.25 -2.88
CA PHE A 151 8.03 -5.19 -3.88
C PHE A 151 9.40 -5.10 -4.57
N SER A 152 9.98 -6.22 -5.01
CA SER A 152 11.28 -6.27 -5.69
C SER A 152 11.47 -5.22 -6.81
N LYS A 153 10.45 -4.98 -7.65
CA LYS A 153 10.50 -3.92 -8.68
C LYS A 153 10.64 -2.51 -8.11
N LEU A 154 10.06 -2.28 -6.93
CA LEU A 154 10.14 -1.01 -6.23
C LEU A 154 11.48 -0.88 -5.49
N GLU A 155 11.93 -1.97 -4.86
CA GLU A 155 13.27 -2.08 -4.27
C GLU A 155 14.37 -1.80 -5.30
N ASP A 156 14.28 -2.42 -6.49
CA ASP A 156 15.21 -2.19 -7.60
C ASP A 156 15.12 -0.77 -8.16
N TYR A 157 13.92 -0.19 -8.25
CA TYR A 157 13.77 1.20 -8.66
C TYR A 157 14.56 2.12 -7.72
N TYR A 158 14.39 1.97 -6.40
CA TYR A 158 15.08 2.82 -5.42
C TYR A 158 16.57 2.55 -5.31
N CYS A 159 16.98 1.28 -5.38
CA CYS A 159 18.39 0.92 -5.39
C CYS A 159 19.14 1.46 -6.62
N ASN A 160 18.45 1.87 -7.68
CA ASN A 160 19.07 2.42 -8.89
C ASN A 160 18.78 3.92 -9.09
N ASP A 161 17.96 4.54 -8.23
CA ASP A 161 17.65 5.97 -8.33
C ASP A 161 18.75 6.80 -7.66
N ILE A 162 19.67 7.31 -8.48
CA ILE A 162 20.79 8.16 -8.04
C ILE A 162 20.32 9.39 -7.25
N ASN A 163 19.11 9.91 -7.51
CA ASN A 163 18.60 11.10 -6.83
C ASN A 163 18.28 10.84 -5.35
N MET A 164 18.11 9.58 -4.93
CA MET A 164 18.01 9.24 -3.50
C MET A 164 19.29 9.53 -2.72
N TYR A 165 20.43 9.58 -3.40
CA TYR A 165 21.76 9.62 -2.78
C TYR A 165 22.45 10.97 -2.97
N GLN A 166 21.69 12.02 -3.31
CA GLN A 166 22.22 13.39 -3.39
C GLN A 166 22.61 13.95 -2.02
N GLU A 167 22.02 13.43 -0.94
CA GLU A 167 22.38 13.76 0.45
C GLU A 167 22.72 12.47 1.24
N PRO A 168 23.85 11.81 0.92
CA PRO A 168 24.20 10.52 1.52
C PRO A 168 24.48 10.61 3.02
N GLU A 169 24.83 11.80 3.52
CA GLU A 169 25.06 12.10 4.93
C GLU A 169 23.79 11.87 5.77
N LEU A 170 22.61 12.29 5.27
CA LEU A 170 21.33 12.05 5.95
C LEU A 170 20.98 10.57 6.05
N LEU A 171 21.36 9.79 5.02
CA LEU A 171 21.20 8.35 5.01
C LEU A 171 22.13 7.70 6.03
N ILE A 172 23.42 8.06 6.04
CA ILE A 172 24.45 7.47 6.93
C ILE A 172 24.18 7.80 8.41
N ASP A 173 23.76 9.03 8.72
CA ASP A 173 23.51 9.49 10.10
C ASP A 173 22.19 8.97 10.67
N SER A 174 21.32 8.43 9.82
CA SER A 174 20.05 7.87 10.26
C SER A 174 20.26 6.55 11.02
N ASN A 175 19.44 6.33 12.07
CA ASN A 175 19.32 5.02 12.71
C ASN A 175 18.87 3.91 11.73
N ILE A 176 18.39 4.31 10.54
CA ILE A 176 17.95 3.43 9.46
C ILE A 176 19.14 2.73 8.80
N PHE A 177 20.28 3.41 8.60
CA PHE A 177 21.48 2.81 7.99
C PHE A 177 21.96 1.56 8.74
N ARG A 178 21.89 1.61 10.08
CA ARG A 178 22.28 0.50 10.96
C ARG A 178 21.33 -0.71 10.88
N GLY A 179 20.11 -0.51 10.40
CA GLY A 179 19.09 -1.55 10.23
C GLY A 179 19.00 -2.12 8.82
N LEU A 180 19.78 -1.59 7.87
CA LEU A 180 19.84 -2.13 6.51
C LEU A 180 20.56 -3.47 6.50
N ASN A 181 20.09 -4.41 5.70
CA ASN A 181 20.81 -5.66 5.53
C ASN A 181 22.05 -5.47 4.65
N HIS A 182 22.93 -6.48 4.67
CA HIS A 182 24.24 -6.41 4.00
C HIS A 182 24.16 -6.09 2.51
N GLY A 183 23.23 -6.70 1.77
CA GLY A 183 23.14 -6.52 0.32
C GLY A 183 22.75 -5.10 -0.08
N VAL A 184 21.79 -4.52 0.64
CA VAL A 184 21.37 -3.13 0.43
C VAL A 184 22.46 -2.15 0.83
N LEU A 185 23.07 -2.37 1.99
CA LEU A 185 24.17 -1.54 2.49
C LEU A 185 25.30 -1.49 1.46
N GLN A 186 25.68 -2.65 0.92
CA GLN A 186 26.72 -2.77 -0.10
C GLN A 186 26.37 -2.00 -1.38
N ARG A 187 25.11 -2.10 -1.84
CA ARG A 187 24.64 -1.44 -3.07
C ARG A 187 24.60 0.09 -2.90
N ILE A 188 24.15 0.57 -1.75
CA ILE A 188 24.13 1.99 -1.38
C ILE A 188 25.55 2.56 -1.29
N LEU A 189 26.46 1.87 -0.59
CA LEU A 189 27.85 2.31 -0.45
C LEU A 189 28.55 2.41 -1.81
N LEU A 190 28.30 1.45 -2.71
CA LEU A 190 28.84 1.48 -4.07
C LEU A 190 28.37 2.70 -4.88
N LEU A 191 27.08 3.06 -4.77
CA LEU A 191 26.53 4.22 -5.46
C LEU A 191 27.09 5.55 -4.93
N ILE A 192 27.25 5.67 -3.61
CA ILE A 192 27.87 6.85 -2.99
C ILE A 192 29.31 7.01 -3.48
N LEU A 193 30.08 5.93 -3.53
CA LEU A 193 31.45 5.92 -4.08
C LEU A 193 31.48 6.38 -5.55
N ILE A 194 30.58 5.86 -6.39
CA ILE A 194 30.49 6.25 -7.80
C ILE A 194 30.19 7.76 -7.95
N LEU A 195 29.28 8.30 -7.13
CA LEU A 195 28.93 9.72 -7.15
C LEU A 195 30.10 10.61 -6.73
N GLN A 196 30.81 10.24 -5.65
CA GLN A 196 31.99 10.97 -5.19
C GLN A 196 33.12 10.98 -6.22
N ILE A 197 33.38 9.84 -6.88
CA ILE A 197 34.38 9.73 -7.96
C ILE A 197 33.97 10.61 -9.14
N GLY A 198 32.71 10.56 -9.57
CA GLY A 198 32.20 11.38 -10.67
C GLY A 198 32.32 12.88 -10.38
N TYR A 199 32.00 13.31 -9.16
CA TYR A 199 32.18 14.69 -8.71
C TYR A 199 33.65 15.12 -8.76
N LEU A 200 34.57 14.36 -8.17
CA LEU A 200 36.01 14.65 -8.20
C LEU A 200 36.54 14.77 -9.64
N MET A 201 36.14 13.86 -10.53
CA MET A 201 36.50 13.92 -11.95
C MET A 201 35.98 15.17 -12.67
N SER A 202 34.87 15.75 -12.22
CA SER A 202 34.32 16.97 -12.82
C SER A 202 35.11 18.23 -12.45
N ILE A 203 35.73 18.26 -11.26
CA ILE A 203 36.52 19.39 -10.75
C ILE A 203 37.96 19.35 -11.29
N MET A 204 38.44 18.17 -11.70
CA MET A 204 39.78 17.98 -12.28
C MET A 204 39.89 18.33 -13.77
N LYS A 205 38.80 18.80 -14.40
CA LYS A 205 38.78 19.29 -15.79
C LYS A 205 38.80 20.80 -15.83
#